data_AF-A0A349HFN6-F1
#
_entry.id   AF-A0A349HFN6-F1
#
_cell.length_a   1.000
_cell.length_b   1.000
_cell.length_c   1.000
_cell.angle_alpha   90.00
_cell.angle_beta   90.00
_cell.angle_gamma   90.00
#
_symmetry.space_group_name_H-M   'P 1'
#
loop_
_entity.id
_entity.type
_entity.pdbx_description
1 polymer ?
#
loop_
_entity_poly.entity_id
_entity_poly.type
_entity_poly.pdbx_seq_one_letter_code
_entity_poly.pdbx_strand_id
1 'polypeptide(L)'
;MIFSRRNHALLESQAGFSLIEVLIGLVLSGLLMSMVAMVLGQSVTNNEVVRSSAGLSSRMFSLRRILHRDLQNVVPGSTIGVERDGFSVESVHSISLEGSGPLIVVWEFSSNMIRRVESAAGLEFENSYFLMRGLESWRLEFLDADNNAWISSAQQNARARGGKSTVKAIRLNLRFEDGQTIMIVERVPYATE
;
A
#
# COMPACT_ATOMS: atom_id res chain seq x y z
N MET A 1 61.79 53.31 -62.06
CA MET A 1 61.80 51.98 -62.73
C MET A 1 61.62 50.94 -61.63
N ILE A 2 60.62 50.04 -61.65
CA ILE A 2 60.47 48.85 -62.53
C ILE A 2 61.62 47.85 -62.23
N PHE A 3 61.46 46.58 -61.81
CA PHE A 3 60.31 45.66 -61.54
C PHE A 3 60.85 44.41 -60.76
N SER A 4 60.13 43.41 -60.21
CA SER A 4 58.70 43.11 -59.90
C SER A 4 58.58 41.85 -59.00
N ARG A 5 57.41 41.61 -58.36
CA ARG A 5 56.98 40.34 -57.68
C ARG A 5 57.77 39.92 -56.41
N ARG A 6 57.23 39.15 -55.45
CA ARG A 6 56.14 38.14 -55.47
C ARG A 6 55.08 38.31 -54.37
N ASN A 7 53.87 37.83 -54.67
CA ASN A 7 52.84 37.56 -53.67
C ASN A 7 53.16 36.26 -52.92
N HIS A 8 52.87 36.22 -51.63
CA HIS A 8 52.32 35.01 -50.99
C HIS A 8 51.12 35.43 -50.15
N ALA A 9 49.93 35.36 -50.75
CA ALA A 9 48.72 35.28 -49.96
C ALA A 9 48.77 33.95 -49.20
N LEU A 10 48.60 34.00 -47.88
CA LEU A 10 48.23 32.81 -47.12
C LEU A 10 46.83 32.43 -47.58
N LEU A 11 46.74 31.37 -48.39
CA LEU A 11 45.49 30.69 -48.62
C LEU A 11 45.09 30.05 -47.30
N GLU A 12 44.21 30.73 -46.56
CA GLU A 12 43.44 30.08 -45.50
C GLU A 12 42.69 28.91 -46.14
N SER A 13 43.17 27.70 -45.87
CA SER A 13 42.50 26.49 -46.30
C SER A 13 41.24 26.35 -45.45
N GLN A 14 40.15 26.92 -45.94
CA GLN A 14 38.81 26.56 -45.50
C GLN A 14 38.58 25.09 -45.86
N ALA A 15 38.98 24.21 -44.95
CA ALA A 15 38.65 22.79 -44.97
C ALA A 15 37.15 22.64 -44.73
N GLY A 16 36.37 22.84 -45.80
CA GLY A 16 34.93 22.56 -45.78
C GLY A 16 34.70 21.08 -45.50
N PHE A 17 33.85 20.79 -44.51
CA PHE A 17 33.47 19.42 -44.18
C PHE A 17 32.97 18.66 -45.41
N SER A 18 33.41 17.42 -45.56
CA SER A 18 32.85 16.51 -46.56
C SER A 18 31.37 16.28 -46.27
N LEU A 19 30.55 16.22 -47.33
CA LEU A 19 29.14 15.83 -47.24
C LEU A 19 28.99 14.49 -46.47
N ILE A 20 29.98 13.60 -46.59
CA ILE A 20 30.00 12.30 -45.92
C ILE A 20 30.26 12.42 -44.41
N GLU A 21 31.07 13.38 -43.96
CA GLU A 21 31.30 13.64 -42.54
C GLU A 21 30.05 14.24 -41.87
N VAL A 22 29.38 15.16 -42.56
CA VAL A 22 28.09 15.72 -42.12
C VAL A 22 27.03 14.61 -42.02
N LEU A 23 26.96 13.71 -43.00
CA LEU A 23 26.02 12.60 -42.99
C LEU A 23 26.32 11.59 -41.85
N ILE A 24 27.59 11.24 -41.62
CA ILE A 24 28.02 10.39 -40.51
C ILE A 24 27.70 11.05 -39.16
N GLY A 25 27.98 12.36 -39.01
CA GLY A 25 27.66 13.13 -37.82
C GLY A 25 26.15 13.16 -37.51
N LEU A 26 25.31 13.32 -38.54
CA LEU A 26 23.85 13.24 -38.41
C LEU A 26 23.37 11.85 -37.98
N VAL A 27 23.90 10.78 -38.59
CA VAL A 27 23.55 9.38 -38.22
C VAL A 27 23.96 9.06 -36.79
N LEU A 28 25.19 9.40 -36.39
CA LEU A 28 25.67 9.19 -35.02
C LEU A 28 24.86 10.00 -34.01
N SER A 29 24.54 11.26 -34.32
CA SER A 29 23.69 12.11 -33.46
C SER A 29 22.28 11.53 -33.30
N GLY A 30 21.68 11.03 -34.38
CA GLY A 30 20.36 10.39 -34.36
C GLY A 30 20.34 9.10 -33.53
N LEU A 31 21.39 8.27 -33.63
CA LEU A 31 21.55 7.06 -32.81
C LEU A 31 21.72 7.39 -31.32
N LEU A 32 22.60 8.36 -31.00
CA LEU A 32 22.80 8.83 -29.62
C LEU A 32 21.52 9.43 -29.03
N MET A 33 20.81 10.27 -29.78
CA MET A 33 19.56 10.89 -29.32
C MET A 33 18.45 9.85 -29.11
N SER A 34 18.39 8.82 -29.97
CA SER A 34 17.46 7.69 -29.80
C SER A 34 17.77 6.85 -28.55
N MET A 35 19.05 6.61 -28.27
CA MET A 35 19.49 5.91 -27.06
C MET A 35 19.17 6.72 -25.80
N VAL A 36 19.43 8.04 -25.80
CA VAL A 36 19.07 8.95 -24.70
C VAL A 36 17.56 8.96 -24.47
N ALA A 37 16.75 9.06 -25.53
CA ALA A 37 15.29 9.01 -25.42
C ALA A 37 14.79 7.69 -24.82
N MET A 38 15.38 6.55 -25.22
CA MET A 38 15.04 5.23 -24.65
C MET A 38 15.41 5.12 -23.16
N VAL A 39 16.61 5.56 -22.78
CA VAL A 39 17.08 5.53 -21.37
C VAL A 39 16.24 6.47 -20.49
N LEU A 40 15.85 7.65 -20.99
CA LEU A 40 14.93 8.54 -20.29
C LEU A 40 13.53 7.93 -20.16
N GLY A 41 13.00 7.29 -21.21
CA GLY A 41 11.73 6.57 -21.16
C GLY A 41 11.72 5.45 -20.12
N GLN A 42 12.79 4.64 -20.07
CA GLN A 42 12.98 3.59 -19.07
C GLN A 42 13.13 4.18 -17.65
N SER A 43 13.83 5.31 -17.50
CA SER A 43 13.97 5.99 -16.21
C SER A 43 12.64 6.54 -15.69
N VAL A 44 11.82 7.14 -16.55
CA VAL A 44 10.49 7.66 -16.17
C VAL A 44 9.54 6.52 -15.79
N THR A 45 9.47 5.45 -16.58
CA THR A 45 8.59 4.30 -16.26
C THR A 45 9.02 3.59 -14.98
N ASN A 46 10.33 3.34 -14.79
CA ASN A 46 10.84 2.74 -13.56
C ASN A 46 10.56 3.62 -12.33
N ASN A 47 10.72 4.94 -12.42
CA ASN A 47 10.43 5.84 -11.30
C ASN A 47 8.94 5.83 -10.93
N GLU A 48 8.02 5.76 -11.90
CA GLU A 48 6.58 5.70 -11.58
C GLU A 48 6.16 4.34 -11.00
N VAL A 49 6.77 3.23 -11.44
CA VAL A 49 6.62 1.90 -10.81
C VAL A 49 7.15 1.88 -9.38
N VAL A 50 8.31 2.48 -9.12
CA VAL A 50 8.86 2.61 -7.76
C VAL A 50 7.99 3.51 -6.88
N ARG A 51 7.49 4.63 -7.41
CA ARG A 51 6.65 5.59 -6.69
C ARG A 51 5.29 5.02 -6.31
N SER A 52 4.64 4.32 -7.22
CA SER A 52 3.35 3.64 -6.98
C SER A 52 3.51 2.51 -5.95
N SER A 53 4.54 1.67 -6.09
CA SER A 53 4.90 0.62 -5.13
C SER A 53 5.18 1.17 -3.72
N ALA A 54 5.98 2.24 -3.60
CA ALA A 54 6.26 2.89 -2.32
C ALA A 54 5.00 3.47 -1.66
N GLY A 55 4.10 4.05 -2.47
CA GLY A 55 2.80 4.55 -2.00
C GLY A 55 1.90 3.44 -1.44
N LEU A 56 1.84 2.29 -2.09
CA LEU A 56 1.08 1.12 -1.62
C LEU A 56 1.68 0.51 -0.35
N SER A 57 3.00 0.32 -0.32
CA SER A 57 3.72 -0.22 0.85
C SER A 57 3.52 0.64 2.11
N SER A 58 3.59 1.97 1.97
CA SER A 58 3.33 2.92 3.05
C SER A 58 1.89 2.84 3.59
N ARG A 59 0.89 2.70 2.70
CA ARG A 59 -0.51 2.47 3.08
C ARG A 59 -0.69 1.12 3.77
N MET A 60 0.00 0.07 3.32
CA MET A 60 -0.06 -1.26 3.91
C MET A 60 0.51 -1.29 5.33
N PHE A 61 1.67 -0.67 5.55
CA PHE A 61 2.25 -0.50 6.88
C PHE A 61 1.30 0.29 7.80
N SER A 62 0.69 1.35 7.29
CA SER A 62 -0.28 2.16 8.03
C SER A 62 -1.52 1.36 8.43
N LEU A 63 -2.11 0.61 7.50
CA LEU A 63 -3.26 -0.26 7.74
C LEU A 63 -2.94 -1.32 8.81
N ARG A 64 -1.82 -2.04 8.66
CA ARG A 64 -1.41 -3.05 9.63
C ARG A 64 -1.16 -2.44 11.01
N ARG A 65 -0.55 -1.26 11.09
CA ARG A 65 -0.29 -0.56 12.37
C ARG A 65 -1.60 -0.16 13.07
N ILE A 66 -2.61 0.31 12.34
CA ILE A 66 -3.92 0.66 12.91
C ILE A 66 -4.63 -0.61 13.39
N LEU A 67 -4.71 -1.65 12.55
CA LEU A 67 -5.30 -2.94 12.89
C LEU A 67 -4.63 -3.58 14.11
N HIS A 68 -3.30 -3.57 14.18
CA HIS A 68 -2.55 -4.02 15.34
C HIS A 68 -2.89 -3.22 16.60
N ARG A 69 -2.97 -1.87 16.51
CA ARG A 69 -3.32 -1.02 17.65
C ARG A 69 -4.74 -1.27 18.14
N ASP A 70 -5.72 -1.41 17.24
CA ASP A 70 -7.09 -1.80 17.61
C ASP A 70 -7.12 -3.14 18.34
N LEU A 71 -6.48 -4.16 17.77
CA LEU A 71 -6.47 -5.52 18.29
C LEU A 71 -5.68 -5.65 19.61
N GLN A 72 -4.60 -4.90 19.83
CA GLN A 72 -3.90 -4.87 21.13
C GLN A 72 -4.65 -4.09 22.21
N ASN A 73 -5.65 -3.28 21.86
CA ASN A 73 -6.45 -2.48 22.79
C ASN A 73 -7.89 -2.99 22.94
N VAL A 74 -8.17 -4.22 22.50
CA VAL A 74 -9.47 -4.88 22.72
C VAL A 74 -9.72 -5.06 24.21
N VAL A 75 -10.96 -4.77 24.65
CA VAL A 75 -11.39 -4.95 26.04
C VAL A 75 -11.32 -6.45 26.40
N PRO A 76 -10.51 -6.88 27.38
CA PRO A 76 -10.32 -8.31 27.67
C PRO A 76 -11.63 -9.01 28.04
N GLY A 77 -11.96 -10.08 27.30
CA GLY A 77 -13.19 -10.86 27.50
C GLY A 77 -14.42 -10.34 26.74
N SER A 78 -14.32 -9.18 26.06
CA SER A 78 -15.33 -8.73 25.09
C SER A 78 -15.52 -9.74 23.95
N THR A 79 -16.70 -9.74 23.32
CA THR A 79 -16.99 -10.62 22.17
C THR A 79 -16.49 -10.00 20.87
N ILE A 80 -15.63 -10.71 20.14
CA ILE A 80 -15.28 -10.34 18.76
C ILE A 80 -16.46 -10.73 17.85
N GLY A 81 -17.16 -9.73 17.34
CA GLY A 81 -18.31 -9.89 16.46
C GLY A 81 -17.88 -10.24 15.03
N VAL A 82 -18.69 -11.06 14.36
CA VAL A 82 -18.48 -11.46 12.97
C VAL A 82 -19.56 -10.77 12.13
N GLU A 83 -19.13 -9.76 11.38
CA GLU A 83 -20.02 -8.98 10.51
C GLU A 83 -20.13 -9.62 9.13
N ARG A 84 -21.17 -9.25 8.36
CA ARG A 84 -21.38 -9.78 7.00
C ARG A 84 -20.19 -9.53 6.08
N ASP A 85 -19.62 -8.33 6.18
CA ASP A 85 -18.51 -7.85 5.35
C ASP A 85 -17.23 -7.58 6.19
N GLY A 86 -17.09 -8.22 7.37
CA GLY A 86 -15.89 -8.03 8.21
C GLY A 86 -16.01 -8.51 9.65
N PHE A 87 -15.56 -7.70 10.61
CA PHE A 87 -15.64 -8.02 12.04
C PHE A 87 -15.73 -6.76 12.91
N SER A 88 -16.20 -6.93 14.15
CA SER A 88 -16.30 -5.87 15.15
C SER A 88 -15.59 -6.24 16.45
N VAL A 89 -15.01 -5.26 17.13
CA VAL A 89 -14.38 -5.41 18.45
C VAL A 89 -14.71 -4.22 19.35
N GLU A 90 -14.84 -4.47 20.65
CA GLU A 90 -14.83 -3.42 21.65
C GLU A 90 -13.37 -3.08 21.99
N SER A 91 -12.94 -1.83 21.79
CA SER A 91 -11.56 -1.38 21.95
C SER A 91 -11.50 -0.10 22.78
N VAL A 92 -10.41 0.12 23.52
CA VAL A 92 -10.12 1.40 24.19
C VAL A 92 -9.32 2.38 23.32
N HIS A 93 -9.14 2.06 22.04
CA HIS A 93 -8.40 2.88 21.08
C HIS A 93 -9.34 3.62 20.08
N SER A 94 -9.49 4.93 20.28
CA SER A 94 -9.96 5.84 19.22
C SER A 94 -8.79 6.39 18.40
N ILE A 95 -9.05 6.70 17.13
CA ILE A 95 -8.15 7.48 16.27
C ILE A 95 -8.41 8.99 16.41
N SER A 96 -9.66 9.41 16.63
CA SER A 96 -10.03 10.84 16.72
C SER A 96 -10.17 11.41 18.13
N LEU A 97 -10.47 10.60 19.15
CA LEU A 97 -11.00 11.08 20.42
C LEU A 97 -10.24 10.47 21.62
N GLU A 98 -9.19 11.16 22.07
CA GLU A 98 -8.39 10.70 23.21
C GLU A 98 -9.24 10.64 24.49
N GLY A 99 -9.13 9.52 25.24
CA GLY A 99 -9.88 9.33 26.48
C GLY A 99 -11.35 8.95 26.33
N SER A 100 -11.81 8.57 25.13
CA SER A 100 -13.21 8.21 24.79
C SER A 100 -13.88 7.13 25.67
N GLY A 101 -13.11 6.37 26.45
CA GLY A 101 -13.55 5.10 27.02
C GLY A 101 -13.66 3.99 25.95
N PRO A 102 -14.25 2.83 26.31
CA PRO A 102 -14.51 1.74 25.37
C PRO A 102 -15.44 2.19 24.23
N LEU A 103 -15.10 1.77 23.01
CA LEU A 103 -15.86 2.06 21.80
C LEU A 103 -15.89 0.85 20.88
N ILE A 104 -16.87 0.79 19.98
CA ILE A 104 -17.01 -0.29 19.00
C ILE A 104 -16.19 0.11 17.76
N VAL A 105 -15.18 -0.70 17.43
CA VAL A 105 -14.47 -0.61 16.15
C VAL A 105 -15.02 -1.67 15.21
N VAL A 106 -15.55 -1.25 14.07
CA VAL A 106 -15.96 -2.15 12.98
C VAL A 106 -14.94 -2.06 11.85
N TRP A 107 -14.36 -3.20 11.48
CA TRP A 107 -13.50 -3.36 10.32
C TRP A 107 -14.29 -3.97 9.18
N GLU A 108 -14.42 -3.25 8.08
CA GLU A 108 -15.19 -3.63 6.90
C GLU A 108 -14.30 -3.80 5.66
N PHE A 109 -14.62 -4.82 4.89
CA PHE A 109 -13.88 -5.31 3.73
C PHE A 109 -14.85 -5.49 2.55
N SER A 110 -15.49 -4.39 2.13
CA SER A 110 -16.51 -4.39 1.08
C SER A 110 -16.15 -3.46 -0.08
N SER A 111 -16.86 -3.58 -1.21
CA SER A 111 -16.94 -2.53 -2.23
C SER A 111 -15.58 -2.02 -2.77
N ASN A 112 -14.63 -2.94 -2.99
CA ASN A 112 -13.25 -2.63 -3.42
C ASN A 112 -12.46 -1.73 -2.44
N MET A 113 -12.77 -1.77 -1.13
CA MET A 113 -12.11 -0.96 -0.11
C MET A 113 -11.98 -1.65 1.25
N ILE A 114 -11.13 -1.06 2.10
CA ILE A 114 -11.05 -1.38 3.52
C ILE A 114 -11.40 -0.13 4.31
N ARG A 115 -12.41 -0.25 5.18
CA ARG A 115 -12.95 0.82 6.03
C ARG A 115 -12.86 0.43 7.50
N ARG A 116 -12.53 1.39 8.35
CA ARG A 116 -12.65 1.29 9.81
C ARG A 116 -13.69 2.30 10.26
N VAL A 117 -14.76 1.83 10.90
CA VAL A 117 -15.73 2.68 11.61
C VAL A 117 -15.42 2.61 13.09
N GLU A 118 -15.47 3.72 13.80
CA GLU A 118 -15.48 3.79 15.26
C GLU A 118 -16.76 4.44 15.74
N SER A 119 -17.46 3.83 16.70
CA SER A 119 -18.68 4.40 17.28
C SER A 119 -18.74 4.22 18.80
N ALA A 120 -19.29 5.23 19.49
CA ALA A 120 -19.47 5.25 20.93
C ALA A 120 -20.89 5.74 21.26
N ALA A 121 -21.80 4.79 21.51
CA ALA A 121 -23.23 5.07 21.72
C ALA A 121 -23.52 6.01 22.90
N GLY A 122 -22.66 6.04 23.92
CA GLY A 122 -22.77 6.96 25.06
C GLY A 122 -22.29 8.40 24.79
N LEU A 123 -21.78 8.69 23.59
CA LEU A 123 -21.23 9.99 23.19
C LEU A 123 -21.86 10.55 21.89
N GLU A 124 -22.86 9.85 21.32
CA GLU A 124 -23.41 10.12 19.97
C GLU A 124 -22.34 10.24 18.86
N PHE A 125 -21.19 9.59 19.06
CA PHE A 125 -20.02 9.69 18.20
C PHE A 125 -19.95 8.51 17.24
N GLU A 126 -19.80 8.81 15.94
CA GLU A 126 -19.47 7.86 14.88
C GLU A 126 -18.47 8.51 13.91
N ASN A 127 -17.42 7.79 13.51
CA ASN A 127 -16.46 8.24 12.49
C ASN A 127 -15.99 7.08 11.59
N SER A 128 -15.69 7.38 10.32
CA SER A 128 -15.47 6.41 9.25
C SER A 128 -14.19 6.71 8.45
N TYR A 129 -13.17 5.88 8.59
CA TYR A 129 -11.88 6.01 7.90
C TYR A 129 -11.78 5.06 6.70
N PHE A 130 -11.53 5.63 5.52
CA PHE A 130 -11.21 4.86 4.31
C PHE A 130 -9.71 4.59 4.25
N LEU A 131 -9.30 3.39 4.67
CA LEU A 131 -7.88 3.04 4.86
C LEU A 131 -7.21 2.52 3.58
N MET A 132 -7.98 1.84 2.71
CA MET A 132 -7.44 1.24 1.49
C MET A 132 -8.49 1.10 0.38
N ARG A 133 -8.02 0.96 -0.86
CA ARG A 133 -8.79 0.60 -2.05
C ARG A 133 -8.03 -0.47 -2.85
N GLY A 134 -8.70 -1.14 -3.78
CA GLY A 134 -8.11 -2.20 -4.59
C GLY A 134 -8.29 -3.60 -4.00
N LEU A 135 -9.19 -3.79 -3.03
CA LEU A 135 -9.45 -5.09 -2.42
C LEU A 135 -10.36 -5.96 -3.32
N GLU A 136 -9.78 -6.98 -3.95
CA GLU A 136 -10.50 -7.97 -4.75
C GLU A 136 -11.25 -8.98 -3.86
N SER A 137 -10.60 -9.48 -2.80
CA SER A 137 -11.22 -10.44 -1.87
C SER A 137 -10.51 -10.51 -0.52
N TRP A 138 -11.19 -11.02 0.51
CA TRP A 138 -10.66 -11.23 1.85
C TRP A 138 -11.10 -12.59 2.44
N ARG A 139 -10.38 -13.05 3.46
CA ARG A 139 -10.80 -14.17 4.33
C ARG A 139 -10.33 -13.93 5.76
N LEU A 140 -11.25 -14.12 6.70
CA LEU A 140 -11.01 -14.00 8.14
C LEU A 140 -11.10 -15.36 8.84
N GLU A 141 -10.07 -15.67 9.62
CA GLU A 141 -9.94 -16.90 10.41
C GLU A 141 -9.53 -16.51 11.85
N PHE A 142 -10.04 -17.25 12.84
CA PHE A 142 -9.83 -16.98 14.26
C PHE A 142 -9.08 -18.15 14.91
N LEU A 143 -8.11 -17.88 15.77
CA LEU A 143 -7.45 -18.91 16.58
C LEU A 143 -8.22 -19.10 17.89
N ASP A 144 -8.88 -20.25 18.00
CA ASP A 144 -9.65 -20.65 19.17
C ASP A 144 -8.76 -20.98 20.37
N ALA A 145 -9.14 -20.55 21.58
CA ALA A 145 -8.40 -20.86 22.79
C ALA A 145 -8.46 -22.34 23.15
N ASP A 146 -9.64 -22.95 23.01
CA ASP A 146 -9.96 -24.26 23.59
C ASP A 146 -9.33 -25.39 22.77
N ASN A 147 -9.54 -25.34 21.45
CA ASN A 147 -9.05 -26.35 20.51
C ASN A 147 -7.67 -26.00 19.93
N ASN A 148 -7.14 -24.81 20.23
CA ASN A 148 -5.88 -24.25 19.68
C ASN A 148 -5.82 -24.33 18.14
N ALA A 149 -6.97 -24.17 17.48
CA ALA A 149 -7.17 -24.40 16.06
C ALA A 149 -7.69 -23.16 15.35
N TRP A 150 -7.38 -23.04 14.05
CA TRP A 150 -7.91 -21.97 13.20
C TRP A 150 -9.33 -22.32 12.74
N ILE A 151 -10.31 -21.51 13.14
CA ILE A 151 -11.73 -21.65 12.80
C ILE A 151 -12.18 -20.52 11.87
N SER A 152 -13.17 -20.80 11.04
CA SER A 152 -13.77 -19.83 10.12
C SER A 152 -14.69 -18.82 10.83
N SER A 153 -14.97 -17.69 10.17
CA SER A 153 -15.97 -16.71 10.61
C SER A 153 -17.35 -17.31 10.88
N ALA A 154 -17.79 -18.27 10.07
CA ALA A 154 -19.06 -18.99 10.29
C ALA A 154 -19.05 -19.81 11.60
N GLN A 155 -17.93 -20.48 11.92
CA GLN A 155 -17.77 -21.22 13.17
C GLN A 155 -17.69 -20.28 14.39
N GLN A 156 -17.01 -19.14 14.26
CA GLN A 156 -16.97 -18.12 15.31
C GLN A 156 -18.35 -17.50 15.59
N ASN A 157 -19.14 -17.17 14.55
CA ASN A 157 -20.50 -16.65 14.70
C ASN A 157 -21.45 -17.67 15.37
N ALA A 158 -21.28 -18.97 15.08
CA ALA A 158 -22.01 -20.03 15.78
C ALA A 158 -21.65 -20.11 17.28
N ARG A 159 -20.38 -19.89 17.64
CA ARG A 159 -19.88 -19.94 19.02
C ARG A 159 -20.17 -18.68 19.84
N ALA A 160 -20.14 -17.50 19.24
CA ALA A 160 -20.33 -16.21 19.94
C ALA A 160 -21.69 -16.09 20.68
N ARG A 161 -22.66 -16.93 20.32
CA ARG A 161 -23.97 -17.06 21.01
C ARG A 161 -23.89 -17.73 22.38
N GLY A 162 -22.75 -18.34 22.74
CA GLY A 162 -22.55 -19.10 23.97
C GLY A 162 -21.86 -18.35 25.11
N GLY A 163 -21.28 -17.17 24.88
CA GLY A 163 -20.59 -16.39 25.91
C GLY A 163 -19.27 -15.76 25.44
N LYS A 164 -18.39 -15.47 26.41
CA LYS A 164 -17.10 -14.74 26.26
C LYS A 164 -16.27 -15.24 25.06
N SER A 165 -15.54 -14.32 24.41
CA SER A 165 -14.64 -14.67 23.30
C SER A 165 -13.48 -15.57 23.75
N THR A 166 -13.32 -16.71 23.09
CA THR A 166 -12.16 -17.60 23.21
C THR A 166 -11.05 -17.25 22.20
N VAL A 167 -11.13 -16.14 21.47
CA VAL A 167 -10.17 -15.84 20.39
C VAL A 167 -8.81 -15.39 20.94
N LYS A 168 -7.75 -16.16 20.67
CA LYS A 168 -6.34 -15.81 21.00
C LYS A 168 -5.65 -14.96 19.91
N ALA A 169 -6.06 -15.12 18.65
CA ALA A 169 -5.48 -14.41 17.50
C ALA A 169 -6.44 -14.36 16.31
N ILE A 170 -6.19 -13.42 15.39
CA ILE A 170 -6.88 -13.29 14.11
C ILE A 170 -5.87 -13.50 12.97
N ARG A 171 -6.28 -14.21 11.93
CA ARG A 171 -5.64 -14.23 10.61
C ARG A 171 -6.58 -13.59 9.60
N LEU A 172 -6.10 -12.55 8.95
CA LEU A 172 -6.76 -11.84 7.87
C LEU A 172 -5.93 -12.02 6.60
N ASN A 173 -6.49 -12.71 5.61
CA ASN A 173 -5.91 -12.81 4.28
C ASN A 173 -6.62 -11.77 3.39
N LEU A 174 -5.85 -10.92 2.72
CA LEU A 174 -6.33 -9.88 1.80
C LEU A 174 -5.72 -10.15 0.43
N ARG A 175 -6.50 -10.01 -0.63
CA ARG A 175 -6.02 -10.06 -2.02
C ARG A 175 -6.50 -8.83 -2.78
N PHE A 176 -5.60 -8.23 -3.54
CA PHE A 176 -5.79 -6.96 -4.21
C PHE A 176 -5.86 -7.11 -5.75
N GLU A 177 -6.49 -6.15 -6.42
CA GLU A 177 -6.73 -6.12 -7.88
C GLU A 177 -5.43 -6.12 -8.71
N ASP A 178 -4.29 -5.74 -8.11
CA ASP A 178 -2.96 -5.82 -8.71
C ASP A 178 -2.31 -7.21 -8.57
N GLY A 179 -3.04 -8.19 -8.01
CA GLY A 179 -2.59 -9.55 -7.75
C GLY A 179 -1.87 -9.75 -6.41
N GLN A 180 -1.58 -8.69 -5.64
CA GLN A 180 -0.91 -8.85 -4.35
C GLN A 180 -1.80 -9.58 -3.34
N THR A 181 -1.21 -10.56 -2.65
CA THR A 181 -1.89 -11.32 -1.58
C THR A 181 -1.09 -11.19 -0.30
N ILE A 182 -1.77 -10.79 0.78
CA ILE A 182 -1.16 -10.37 2.05
C ILE A 182 -1.86 -11.10 3.19
N MET A 183 -1.08 -11.79 4.01
CA MET A 183 -1.55 -12.42 5.25
C MET A 183 -1.12 -11.57 6.44
N ILE A 184 -2.09 -11.08 7.20
CA ILE A 184 -1.88 -10.42 8.49
C ILE A 184 -2.28 -11.42 9.58
N VAL A 185 -1.41 -11.62 10.57
CA VAL A 185 -1.71 -12.41 11.78
C VAL A 185 -1.37 -11.56 12.99
N GLU A 186 -2.37 -11.30 13.83
CA GLU A 186 -2.25 -10.47 15.03
C GLU A 186 -2.89 -11.19 16.23
N ARG A 187 -2.29 -11.05 17.42
CA ARG A 187 -2.84 -11.59 18.67
C ARG A 187 -3.91 -10.65 19.22
N VAL A 188 -4.85 -11.20 19.98
CA VAL A 188 -5.85 -10.41 20.72
C VAL A 188 -5.65 -10.64 22.22
N PRO A 189 -5.71 -9.60 23.08
CA PRO A 189 -5.79 -9.76 24.52
C PRO A 189 -7.04 -10.58 24.89
N TYR A 190 -6.82 -11.80 25.39
CA TYR A 190 -7.86 -12.65 25.92
C TYR A 190 -7.71 -12.72 27.44
N ALA A 191 -8.83 -12.69 28.16
CA ALA A 191 -8.83 -12.95 29.59
C ALA A 191 -8.59 -14.45 29.83
N THR A 192 -7.49 -14.80 30.46
CA THR A 192 -7.33 -16.10 31.13
C THR A 192 -8.14 -16.10 32.43
N GLU A 193 -8.66 -17.26 32.80
CA GLU A 193 -9.11 -17.54 34.17
C GLU A 193 -7.93 -17.69 35.13
#